data_AF-A0A7Y5HEL6-F1
#
_entry.id   AF-A0A7Y5HEL6-F1
#
_cell.length_a   1.000
_cell.length_b   1.000
_cell.length_c   1.000
_cell.angle_alpha   90.00
_cell.angle_beta   90.00
_cell.angle_gamma   90.00
#
_symmetry.space_group_name_H-M   'P 1'
#
loop_
_entity.id
_entity.type
_entity.pdbx_description
1 polymer ?
#
loop_
_entity_poly.entity_id
_entity_poly.type
_entity_poly.pdbx_seq_one_letter_code
_entity_poly.pdbx_strand_id
1 'polypeptide(L)'
;MDTHAAKSRERSMQDRGRMGTMRKVMAVLVLLSLGTPSPAAEVSFGKDLKPERAREILMEVRPGLLMVVKATPEGRDAAIDAFFPKADGLCEGWKRFRNPELKPLFVRLTEASDWHTRHRALLALEYLGDPASLPAAWKQLLHTERRVREKAAIACIKLWDKRVAPLLKPDFRKDVEEMVRAETDLHVRACYEAFLRRIDGTLPVVRMTEEFTEKGEDGLVLAPYLDDWENRRTQAPGFVNKVNSQPGTASAAKSPVSASWTVPVLGCGKEEVPAAGLPPFGEVVPGERIHVGQDYAACMDGAGFYAVSDGVVKILWAGWDLGTTVGVEHRVAEDEIGTAVYLYGGDTVFVKPGERVKSGQLLGTVGMGFSTENGGVTPHLHFAVHRGPYEGVHLIPFEPAAKGLQTWLDPGVWLPRWKDGRPPGTEETASSLLERAGRLRKAGYPRRALWVLTAAEKARKGTPCGDEVGAAAKAWREDPAFKKALAGEAGVAAAEEAASKPGKSADPKVKKTWESLLAAYGQTDLGPRIREGMER
;
A
#
# COMPACT_ATOMS: atom_id res chain seq x y z
N MET A 1 46.54 34.66 -61.44
CA MET A 1 45.13 34.24 -61.33
C MET A 1 45.14 32.73 -61.20
N ASP A 2 44.21 32.17 -60.42
CA ASP A 2 44.07 30.75 -60.04
C ASP A 2 44.94 30.19 -58.91
N THR A 3 44.61 30.60 -57.68
CA THR A 3 44.76 29.76 -56.47
C THR A 3 43.58 29.98 -55.52
N HIS A 4 42.35 29.75 -55.99
CA HIS A 4 41.16 29.75 -55.11
C HIS A 4 40.26 28.51 -55.22
N ALA A 5 40.64 27.50 -56.02
CA ALA A 5 39.78 26.34 -56.30
C ALA A 5 40.15 25.02 -55.57
N ALA A 6 41.22 24.98 -54.77
CA ALA A 6 41.70 23.71 -54.19
C ALA A 6 41.33 23.49 -52.70
N LYS A 7 40.81 24.49 -51.97
CA LYS A 7 40.50 24.36 -50.53
C LYS A 7 39.02 24.16 -50.17
N SER A 8 38.10 24.09 -51.15
CA SER A 8 36.67 23.83 -50.86
C SER A 8 36.22 22.38 -51.04
N ARG A 9 37.05 21.49 -51.62
CA ARG A 9 36.67 20.08 -51.86
C ARG A 9 37.03 19.10 -50.74
N GLU A 10 37.97 19.40 -49.85
CA GLU A 10 38.35 18.48 -48.76
C GLU A 10 37.52 18.64 -47.47
N ARG A 11 36.86 19.78 -47.23
CA ARG A 11 35.92 19.91 -46.10
C ARG A 11 34.53 19.30 -46.36
N SER A 12 34.23 18.93 -47.60
CA SER A 12 32.93 18.35 -48.00
C SER A 12 32.85 16.83 -47.84
N MET A 13 33.97 16.13 -47.55
CA MET A 13 33.99 14.67 -47.42
C MET A 13 34.07 14.15 -45.98
N GLN A 14 34.53 14.95 -45.02
CA GLN A 14 34.50 14.56 -43.59
C GLN A 14 33.16 14.85 -42.88
N ASP A 15 32.31 15.74 -43.41
CA ASP A 15 30.97 15.99 -42.85
C ASP A 15 29.88 15.05 -43.39
N ARG A 16 30.12 14.36 -44.51
CA ARG A 16 29.16 13.38 -45.06
C ARG A 16 29.21 12.02 -44.35
N GLY A 17 30.24 11.75 -43.55
CA GLY A 17 30.34 10.57 -42.69
C GLY A 17 29.66 10.74 -41.32
N ARG A 18 29.41 11.98 -40.87
CA ARG A 18 28.77 12.25 -39.57
C ARG A 18 27.26 12.50 -39.66
N MET A 19 26.75 12.93 -40.81
CA MET A 19 25.30 13.10 -41.03
C MET A 19 24.54 11.81 -41.41
N GLY A 20 25.25 10.74 -41.83
CA GLY A 20 24.64 9.44 -42.14
C GLY A 20 24.23 8.64 -40.91
N THR A 21 24.95 8.80 -39.79
CA THR A 21 24.67 8.12 -38.52
C THR A 21 23.60 8.86 -37.71
N MET A 22 23.52 10.19 -37.85
CA MET A 22 22.55 11.03 -37.14
C MET A 22 21.15 10.98 -37.78
N ARG A 23 21.03 10.72 -39.10
CA ARG A 23 19.74 10.47 -39.76
C ARG A 23 19.16 9.08 -39.50
N LYS A 24 19.99 8.06 -39.21
CA LYS A 24 19.49 6.75 -38.77
C LYS A 24 19.06 6.75 -37.29
N VAL A 25 19.69 7.58 -36.45
CA VAL A 25 19.25 7.78 -35.04
C VAL A 25 18.00 8.66 -34.97
N MET A 26 17.84 9.67 -35.83
CA MET A 26 16.62 10.49 -35.89
C MET A 26 15.44 9.81 -36.60
N ALA A 27 15.66 8.87 -37.53
CA ALA A 27 14.58 8.08 -38.12
C ALA A 27 14.03 7.01 -37.16
N VAL A 28 14.83 6.57 -36.17
CA VAL A 28 14.36 5.73 -35.05
C VAL A 28 13.66 6.57 -33.97
N LEU A 29 14.00 7.86 -33.83
CA LEU A 29 13.37 8.79 -32.88
C LEU A 29 12.13 9.53 -33.41
N VAL A 30 11.87 9.55 -34.72
CA VAL A 30 10.68 10.19 -35.32
C VAL A 30 9.60 9.17 -35.75
N LEU A 31 9.90 7.88 -35.76
CA LEU A 31 8.89 6.81 -35.74
C LEU A 31 8.36 6.50 -34.32
N LEU A 32 8.78 7.29 -33.31
CA LEU A 32 8.36 7.21 -31.92
C LEU A 32 7.38 8.33 -31.47
N SER A 33 6.78 9.09 -32.40
CA SER A 33 5.91 10.22 -32.00
C SER A 33 4.64 10.43 -32.82
N LEU A 34 4.11 9.41 -33.49
CA LEU A 34 2.72 9.41 -33.98
C LEU A 34 2.00 8.13 -33.58
N GLY A 35 2.15 7.73 -32.30
CA GLY A 35 1.03 7.13 -31.62
C GLY A 35 0.04 8.27 -31.40
N THR A 36 -1.05 8.30 -32.18
CA THR A 36 -2.29 8.88 -31.63
C THR A 36 -2.42 8.34 -30.22
N PRO A 37 -2.75 9.13 -29.18
CA PRO A 37 -3.16 8.52 -27.93
C PRO A 37 -4.28 7.55 -28.32
N SER A 38 -3.98 6.25 -28.29
CA SER A 38 -5.02 5.24 -28.16
C SER A 38 -5.87 5.79 -27.02
N PRO A 39 -7.19 5.98 -27.21
CA PRO A 39 -8.03 6.46 -26.13
C PRO A 39 -7.62 5.62 -24.93
N ALA A 40 -7.06 6.26 -23.90
CA ALA A 40 -6.53 5.58 -22.74
C ALA A 40 -7.62 4.61 -22.35
N ALA A 41 -7.38 3.31 -22.57
CA ALA A 41 -8.40 2.30 -22.36
C ALA A 41 -8.90 2.60 -20.95
N GLU A 42 -10.19 2.95 -20.82
CA GLU A 42 -10.77 3.28 -19.52
C GLU A 42 -10.26 2.24 -18.54
N VAL A 43 -9.46 2.69 -17.59
CA VAL A 43 -8.68 1.83 -16.70
C VAL A 43 -9.62 0.74 -16.20
N SER A 44 -9.43 -0.50 -16.66
CA SER A 44 -10.24 -1.67 -16.26
C SER A 44 -9.97 -2.02 -14.79
N PHE A 45 -8.83 -1.55 -14.29
CA PHE A 45 -8.32 -1.72 -12.96
C PHE A 45 -9.11 -0.92 -11.90
N GLY A 46 -9.32 -1.51 -10.73
CA GLY A 46 -10.08 -0.91 -9.63
C GLY A 46 -11.60 -0.99 -9.74
N LYS A 47 -12.14 -1.61 -10.81
CA LYS A 47 -13.58 -1.84 -10.98
C LYS A 47 -14.15 -2.79 -9.91
N ASP A 48 -13.31 -3.58 -9.25
CA ASP A 48 -13.67 -4.49 -8.18
C ASP A 48 -13.79 -3.82 -6.79
N LEU A 49 -13.48 -2.52 -6.66
CA LEU A 49 -13.72 -1.78 -5.42
C LEU A 49 -15.20 -1.79 -4.99
N LYS A 50 -16.12 -1.91 -5.95
CA LYS A 50 -17.55 -2.04 -5.71
C LYS A 50 -17.94 -3.51 -5.74
N PRO A 51 -18.44 -4.09 -4.62
CA PRO A 51 -18.79 -5.50 -4.55
C PRO A 51 -19.73 -5.99 -5.65
N GLU A 52 -20.72 -5.18 -6.04
CA GLU A 52 -21.67 -5.53 -7.10
C GLU A 52 -20.95 -5.72 -8.43
N ARG A 53 -20.06 -4.78 -8.78
CA ARG A 53 -19.30 -4.85 -10.03
C ARG A 53 -18.29 -6.00 -10.00
N ALA A 54 -17.70 -6.30 -8.85
CA ALA A 54 -16.80 -7.45 -8.71
C ALA A 54 -17.54 -8.77 -8.96
N ARG A 55 -18.77 -8.93 -8.45
CA ARG A 55 -19.62 -10.11 -8.73
C ARG A 55 -19.97 -10.22 -10.21
N GLU A 56 -20.28 -9.11 -10.87
CA GLU A 56 -20.52 -9.10 -12.33
C GLU A 56 -19.28 -9.57 -13.11
N ILE A 57 -18.10 -9.03 -12.78
CA ILE A 57 -16.83 -9.42 -13.43
C ILE A 57 -16.55 -10.91 -13.22
N LEU A 58 -16.83 -11.44 -12.02
CA LEU A 58 -16.71 -12.88 -11.76
C LEU A 58 -17.62 -13.69 -12.68
N MET A 59 -18.88 -13.30 -12.84
CA MET A 59 -19.81 -14.00 -13.74
C MET A 59 -19.40 -13.86 -15.21
N GLU A 60 -18.82 -12.73 -15.60
CA GLU A 60 -18.36 -12.46 -16.96
C GLU A 60 -17.21 -13.40 -17.40
N VAL A 61 -16.26 -13.71 -16.50
CA VAL A 61 -15.13 -14.60 -16.83
C VAL A 61 -15.50 -16.09 -16.81
N ARG A 62 -16.51 -16.49 -16.03
CA ARG A 62 -16.84 -17.90 -15.78
C ARG A 62 -17.00 -18.76 -17.04
N PRO A 63 -17.76 -18.35 -18.08
CA PRO A 63 -17.94 -19.19 -19.27
C PRO A 63 -16.62 -19.48 -20.00
N GLY A 64 -15.74 -18.48 -20.10
CA GLY A 64 -14.44 -18.63 -20.75
C GLY A 64 -13.50 -19.54 -19.96
N LEU A 65 -13.45 -19.37 -18.63
CA LEU A 65 -12.64 -20.24 -17.76
C LEU A 65 -13.17 -21.68 -17.77
N LEU A 66 -14.49 -21.87 -17.77
CA LEU A 66 -15.11 -23.18 -17.85
C LEU A 66 -14.72 -23.93 -19.13
N MET A 67 -14.67 -23.20 -20.26
CA MET A 67 -14.21 -23.76 -21.53
C MET A 67 -12.75 -24.23 -21.45
N VAL A 68 -11.86 -23.46 -20.83
CA VAL A 68 -10.44 -23.84 -20.64
C VAL A 68 -10.30 -25.04 -19.71
N VAL A 69 -11.05 -25.07 -18.60
CA VAL A 69 -11.01 -26.15 -17.61
C VAL A 69 -11.58 -27.46 -18.18
N LYS A 70 -12.68 -27.39 -18.95
CA LYS A 70 -13.31 -28.58 -19.55
C LYS A 70 -12.64 -29.05 -20.85
N ALA A 71 -11.78 -28.24 -21.45
CA ALA A 71 -11.04 -28.65 -22.65
C ALA A 71 -10.12 -29.84 -22.36
N THR A 72 -10.00 -30.75 -23.34
CA THR A 72 -8.97 -31.80 -23.32
C THR A 72 -7.58 -31.16 -23.37
N PRO A 73 -6.51 -31.87 -22.99
CA PRO A 73 -5.14 -31.36 -23.12
C PRO A 73 -4.82 -30.79 -24.50
N GLU A 74 -5.29 -31.44 -25.58
CA GLU A 74 -5.06 -31.02 -26.97
C GLU A 74 -5.90 -29.80 -27.37
N GLY A 75 -7.11 -29.66 -26.83
CA GLY A 75 -8.01 -28.55 -27.13
C GLY A 75 -7.78 -27.29 -26.27
N ARG A 76 -6.93 -27.39 -25.24
CA ARG A 76 -6.78 -26.34 -24.23
C ARG A 76 -6.17 -25.06 -24.80
N ASP A 77 -5.17 -25.17 -25.66
CA ASP A 77 -4.53 -23.99 -26.26
C ASP A 77 -5.52 -23.20 -27.12
N ALA A 78 -6.37 -23.88 -27.88
CA ALA A 78 -7.44 -23.24 -28.67
C ALA A 78 -8.49 -22.58 -27.77
N ALA A 79 -8.87 -23.20 -26.64
CA ALA A 79 -9.76 -22.57 -25.67
C ALA A 79 -9.13 -21.31 -25.04
N ILE A 80 -7.83 -21.35 -24.76
CA ILE A 80 -7.07 -20.20 -24.26
C ILE A 80 -7.02 -19.11 -25.34
N ASP A 81 -6.70 -19.44 -26.59
CA ASP A 81 -6.70 -18.48 -27.71
C ASP A 81 -8.05 -17.77 -27.86
N ALA A 82 -9.14 -18.51 -27.72
CA ALA A 82 -10.50 -17.96 -27.82
C ALA A 82 -10.85 -17.05 -26.63
N PHE A 83 -10.36 -17.35 -25.41
CA PHE A 83 -10.66 -16.55 -24.22
C PHE A 83 -9.70 -15.37 -24.02
N PHE A 84 -8.43 -15.50 -24.41
CA PHE A 84 -7.34 -14.58 -24.10
C PHE A 84 -7.65 -13.10 -24.44
N PRO A 85 -8.25 -12.75 -25.59
CA PRO A 85 -8.59 -11.35 -25.90
C PRO A 85 -9.55 -10.70 -24.89
N LYS A 86 -10.40 -11.48 -24.23
CA LYS A 86 -11.32 -10.99 -23.19
C LYS A 86 -10.67 -10.99 -21.80
N ALA A 87 -9.69 -11.87 -21.58
CA ALA A 87 -9.03 -12.02 -20.29
C ALA A 87 -8.22 -10.77 -19.88
N ASP A 88 -7.63 -10.04 -20.84
CA ASP A 88 -6.75 -8.88 -20.61
C ASP A 88 -7.46 -7.65 -19.97
N GLY A 89 -8.79 -7.68 -19.80
CA GLY A 89 -9.54 -6.62 -19.11
C GLY A 89 -10.30 -7.09 -17.87
N LEU A 90 -10.27 -8.38 -17.56
CA LEU A 90 -11.10 -9.01 -16.53
C LEU A 90 -10.27 -9.65 -15.41
N CYS A 91 -9.07 -9.11 -15.19
CA CYS A 91 -8.08 -9.67 -14.28
C CYS A 91 -8.54 -9.76 -12.83
N GLU A 92 -9.40 -8.86 -12.40
CA GLU A 92 -10.00 -8.90 -11.06
C GLU A 92 -10.98 -10.06 -10.85
N GLY A 93 -11.54 -10.62 -11.94
CA GLY A 93 -12.38 -11.81 -11.89
C GLY A 93 -11.56 -13.10 -11.92
N TRP A 94 -10.76 -13.30 -12.96
CA TRP A 94 -10.09 -14.58 -13.16
C TRP A 94 -8.97 -14.86 -12.15
N LYS A 95 -8.41 -13.83 -11.47
CA LYS A 95 -7.38 -14.01 -10.43
C LYS A 95 -7.83 -14.88 -9.25
N ARG A 96 -9.14 -15.12 -9.11
CA ARG A 96 -9.76 -15.87 -8.00
C ARG A 96 -9.91 -17.37 -8.26
N PHE A 97 -9.66 -17.85 -9.48
CA PHE A 97 -9.84 -19.26 -9.82
C PHE A 97 -8.57 -20.08 -9.57
N ARG A 98 -8.73 -21.35 -9.16
CA ARG A 98 -7.67 -22.24 -8.66
C ARG A 98 -7.60 -23.59 -9.38
N ASN A 99 -8.33 -23.76 -10.48
CA ASN A 99 -8.22 -24.94 -11.32
C ASN A 99 -6.80 -25.06 -11.90
N PRO A 100 -6.08 -26.18 -11.69
CA PRO A 100 -4.74 -26.38 -12.25
C PRO A 100 -4.68 -26.25 -13.78
N GLU A 101 -5.78 -26.56 -14.47
CA GLU A 101 -5.93 -26.44 -15.92
C GLU A 101 -5.81 -24.99 -16.41
N LEU A 102 -5.96 -23.99 -15.53
CA LEU A 102 -5.80 -22.57 -15.86
C LEU A 102 -4.34 -22.11 -15.86
N LYS A 103 -3.39 -22.92 -15.39
CA LYS A 103 -1.96 -22.57 -15.36
C LYS A 103 -1.44 -22.05 -16.72
N PRO A 104 -1.70 -22.71 -17.87
CA PRO A 104 -1.19 -22.22 -19.15
C PRO A 104 -1.79 -20.87 -19.56
N LEU A 105 -3.06 -20.61 -19.19
CA LEU A 105 -3.69 -19.30 -19.39
C LEU A 105 -2.96 -18.22 -18.58
N PHE A 106 -2.71 -18.46 -17.30
CA PHE A 106 -2.02 -17.49 -16.44
C PHE A 106 -0.58 -17.27 -16.88
N VAL A 107 0.15 -18.32 -17.28
CA VAL A 107 1.49 -18.18 -17.89
C VAL A 107 1.43 -17.25 -19.10
N ARG A 108 0.45 -17.45 -20.00
CA ARG A 108 0.28 -16.58 -21.17
C ARG A 108 -0.07 -15.14 -20.79
N LEU A 109 -0.88 -14.92 -19.77
CA LEU A 109 -1.25 -13.58 -19.27
C LEU A 109 -0.08 -12.83 -18.62
N THR A 110 1.00 -13.52 -18.22
CA THR A 110 2.25 -12.82 -17.85
C THR A 110 2.88 -12.07 -19.03
N GLU A 111 2.41 -12.30 -20.26
CA GLU A 111 2.84 -11.61 -21.49
C GLU A 111 1.83 -10.58 -22.02
N ALA A 112 0.76 -10.29 -21.28
CA ALA A 112 -0.27 -9.31 -21.66
C ALA A 112 0.30 -7.90 -21.85
N SER A 113 -0.34 -7.04 -22.65
CA SER A 113 0.16 -5.66 -22.82
C SER A 113 0.02 -4.83 -21.55
N ASP A 114 -1.03 -5.07 -20.77
CA ASP A 114 -1.30 -4.34 -19.54
C ASP A 114 -0.50 -4.90 -18.36
N TRP A 115 0.14 -4.00 -17.61
CA TRP A 115 1.00 -4.39 -16.50
C TRP A 115 0.19 -4.94 -15.31
N HIS A 116 -1.05 -4.49 -15.10
CA HIS A 116 -1.92 -5.01 -14.05
C HIS A 116 -2.35 -6.44 -14.38
N THR A 117 -2.71 -6.73 -15.63
CA THR A 117 -2.97 -8.11 -16.09
C THR A 117 -1.78 -9.02 -15.80
N ARG A 118 -0.54 -8.60 -16.13
CA ARG A 118 0.67 -9.36 -15.80
C ARG A 118 0.82 -9.58 -14.29
N HIS A 119 0.61 -8.53 -13.51
CA HIS A 119 0.68 -8.57 -12.05
C HIS A 119 -0.33 -9.57 -11.46
N ARG A 120 -1.59 -9.53 -11.89
CA ARG A 120 -2.63 -10.50 -11.48
C ARG A 120 -2.33 -11.92 -11.95
N ALA A 121 -1.67 -12.08 -13.09
CA ALA A 121 -1.30 -13.39 -13.60
C ALA A 121 -0.25 -14.05 -12.70
N LEU A 122 0.76 -13.27 -12.28
CA LEU A 122 1.76 -13.70 -11.30
C LEU A 122 1.14 -14.02 -9.94
N LEU A 123 0.13 -13.24 -9.52
CA LEU A 123 -0.64 -13.53 -8.31
C LEU A 123 -1.39 -14.87 -8.42
N ALA A 124 -2.09 -15.11 -9.53
CA ALA A 124 -2.83 -16.34 -9.74
C ALA A 124 -1.91 -17.58 -9.80
N LEU A 125 -0.74 -17.48 -10.44
CA LEU A 125 0.27 -18.55 -10.47
C LEU A 125 0.80 -18.86 -9.06
N GLU A 126 0.99 -17.83 -8.23
CA GLU A 126 1.40 -18.00 -6.85
C GLU A 126 0.36 -18.77 -6.01
N TYR A 127 -0.93 -18.44 -6.12
CA TYR A 127 -1.98 -19.18 -5.41
C TYR A 127 -2.23 -20.59 -5.97
N LEU A 128 -2.01 -20.83 -7.27
CA LEU A 128 -1.99 -22.19 -7.79
C LEU A 128 -0.89 -23.03 -7.13
N GLY A 129 0.20 -22.39 -6.68
CA GLY A 129 1.24 -23.02 -5.88
C GLY A 129 2.08 -24.06 -6.62
N ASP A 130 1.96 -24.16 -7.95
CA ASP A 130 2.74 -25.09 -8.77
C ASP A 130 4.14 -24.51 -9.04
N PRO A 131 5.22 -25.10 -8.47
CA PRO A 131 6.59 -24.63 -8.66
C PRO A 131 7.06 -24.64 -10.13
N ALA A 132 6.40 -25.39 -11.02
CA ALA A 132 6.67 -25.34 -12.46
C ALA A 132 6.33 -23.98 -13.10
N SER A 133 5.64 -23.10 -12.38
CA SER A 133 5.35 -21.72 -12.79
C SER A 133 6.52 -20.76 -12.53
N LEU A 134 7.57 -21.20 -11.83
CA LEU A 134 8.74 -20.38 -11.49
C LEU A 134 9.40 -19.72 -12.72
N PRO A 135 9.58 -20.39 -13.88
CA PRO A 135 10.15 -19.75 -15.07
C PRO A 135 9.33 -18.57 -15.61
N ALA A 136 7.99 -18.62 -15.48
CA ALA A 136 7.12 -17.54 -15.91
C ALA A 136 7.32 -16.29 -15.03
N ALA A 137 7.41 -16.47 -13.71
CA ALA A 137 7.75 -15.38 -12.79
C ALA A 137 9.17 -14.85 -13.02
N TRP A 138 10.14 -15.74 -13.19
CA TRP A 138 11.55 -15.39 -13.43
C TRP A 138 11.73 -14.47 -14.64
N LYS A 139 11.03 -14.75 -15.75
CA LYS A 139 11.08 -13.93 -16.96
C LYS A 139 10.67 -12.48 -16.71
N GLN A 140 9.75 -12.24 -15.78
CA GLN A 140 9.23 -10.90 -15.46
C GLN A 140 10.15 -10.10 -14.51
N LEU A 141 11.23 -10.68 -13.98
CA LEU A 141 12.16 -9.98 -13.09
C LEU A 141 12.88 -8.80 -13.77
N LEU A 142 12.94 -8.75 -15.10
CA LEU A 142 13.57 -7.65 -15.86
C LEU A 142 12.54 -6.75 -16.57
N HIS A 143 11.26 -6.85 -16.19
CA HIS A 143 10.21 -6.06 -16.81
C HIS A 143 10.42 -4.55 -16.60
N THR A 144 10.03 -3.71 -17.55
CA THR A 144 10.23 -2.25 -17.47
C THR A 144 9.41 -1.61 -16.34
N GLU A 145 8.18 -2.08 -16.14
CA GLU A 145 7.33 -1.68 -15.01
C GLU A 145 7.79 -2.29 -13.69
N ARG A 146 8.05 -1.44 -12.70
CA ARG A 146 8.54 -1.80 -11.36
C ARG A 146 7.55 -2.64 -10.56
N ARG A 147 6.24 -2.40 -10.72
CA ARG A 147 5.18 -3.20 -10.09
C ARG A 147 5.22 -4.66 -10.54
N VAL A 148 5.51 -4.89 -11.81
CA VAL A 148 5.67 -6.24 -12.36
C VAL A 148 6.92 -6.89 -11.80
N ARG A 149 8.05 -6.17 -11.72
CA ARG A 149 9.30 -6.70 -11.12
C ARG A 149 9.14 -7.07 -9.64
N GLU A 150 8.50 -6.20 -8.85
CA GLU A 150 8.16 -6.45 -7.44
C GLU A 150 7.35 -7.76 -7.30
N LYS A 151 6.23 -7.85 -8.02
CA LYS A 151 5.35 -9.02 -7.95
C LYS A 151 6.01 -10.30 -8.48
N ALA A 152 6.85 -10.18 -9.49
CA ALA A 152 7.63 -11.29 -10.05
C ALA A 152 8.61 -11.86 -9.02
N ALA A 153 9.34 -10.99 -8.32
CA ALA A 153 10.26 -11.40 -7.27
C ALA A 153 9.52 -12.08 -6.10
N ILE A 154 8.37 -11.54 -5.69
CA ILE A 154 7.51 -12.17 -4.67
C ILE A 154 7.01 -13.55 -5.14
N ALA A 155 6.54 -13.66 -6.38
CA ALA A 155 6.11 -14.94 -6.95
C ALA A 155 7.27 -15.94 -7.00
N CYS A 156 8.47 -15.51 -7.39
CA CYS A 156 9.67 -16.33 -7.33
C CYS A 156 9.96 -16.82 -5.91
N ILE A 157 9.85 -15.96 -4.88
CA ILE A 157 10.06 -16.34 -3.47
C ILE A 157 9.08 -17.46 -3.04
N LYS A 158 7.79 -17.30 -3.36
CA LYS A 158 6.74 -18.24 -2.96
C LYS A 158 6.73 -19.54 -3.76
N LEU A 159 7.10 -19.51 -5.04
CA LEU A 159 7.23 -20.69 -5.89
C LEU A 159 8.59 -21.41 -5.74
N TRP A 160 9.56 -20.78 -5.05
CA TRP A 160 10.90 -21.34 -4.89
C TRP A 160 10.90 -22.63 -4.07
N ASP A 161 11.45 -23.67 -4.68
CA ASP A 161 11.87 -24.92 -4.05
C ASP A 161 13.23 -25.34 -4.65
N LYS A 162 14.14 -25.88 -3.84
CA LYS A 162 15.47 -26.31 -4.32
C LYS A 162 15.38 -27.34 -5.46
N ARG A 163 14.30 -28.12 -5.52
CA ARG A 163 14.04 -29.13 -6.57
C ARG A 163 13.70 -28.50 -7.92
N VAL A 164 13.22 -27.25 -7.95
CA VAL A 164 12.90 -26.53 -9.20
C VAL A 164 13.98 -25.57 -9.64
N ALA A 165 15.10 -25.47 -8.91
CA ALA A 165 16.26 -24.71 -9.36
C ALA A 165 16.74 -25.07 -10.79
N PRO A 166 16.70 -26.35 -11.24
CA PRO A 166 17.04 -26.72 -12.62
C PRO A 166 16.10 -26.16 -13.70
N LEU A 167 14.92 -25.64 -13.33
CA LEU A 167 14.03 -24.94 -14.27
C LEU A 167 14.56 -23.55 -14.63
N LEU A 168 15.49 -23.02 -13.85
CA LEU A 168 16.19 -21.77 -14.13
C LEU A 168 17.55 -22.05 -14.79
N LYS A 169 18.13 -21.02 -15.42
CA LYS A 169 19.47 -21.11 -15.98
C LYS A 169 20.52 -21.36 -14.89
N PRO A 170 21.64 -22.08 -15.18
CA PRO A 170 22.63 -22.47 -14.16
C PRO A 170 23.15 -21.34 -13.27
N ASP A 171 23.34 -20.13 -13.82
CA ASP A 171 23.90 -18.98 -13.11
C ASP A 171 22.83 -18.06 -12.48
N PHE A 172 21.58 -18.54 -12.32
CA PHE A 172 20.46 -17.73 -11.84
C PHE A 172 20.80 -16.92 -10.58
N ARG A 173 21.54 -17.49 -9.62
CA ARG A 173 21.91 -16.79 -8.39
C ARG A 173 22.74 -15.53 -8.67
N LYS A 174 23.72 -15.62 -9.57
CA LYS A 174 24.56 -14.49 -9.98
C LYS A 174 23.72 -13.42 -10.68
N ASP A 175 22.74 -13.83 -11.49
CA ASP A 175 21.84 -12.88 -12.12
C ASP A 175 21.01 -12.10 -11.11
N VAL A 176 20.48 -12.76 -10.07
CA VAL A 176 19.74 -12.05 -9.01
C VAL A 176 20.67 -11.08 -8.27
N GLU A 177 21.93 -11.45 -8.00
CA GLU A 177 22.90 -10.50 -7.41
C GLU A 177 23.16 -9.29 -8.31
N GLU A 178 23.25 -9.49 -9.62
CA GLU A 178 23.39 -8.40 -10.58
C GLU A 178 22.13 -7.52 -10.62
N MET A 179 20.93 -8.12 -10.53
CA MET A 179 19.67 -7.39 -10.39
C MET A 179 19.63 -6.54 -9.11
N VAL A 180 20.09 -7.07 -7.97
CA VAL A 180 20.21 -6.30 -6.71
C VAL A 180 21.13 -5.09 -6.88
N ARG A 181 22.28 -5.25 -7.56
CA ARG A 181 23.23 -4.15 -7.81
C ARG A 181 22.69 -3.11 -8.79
N ALA A 182 21.91 -3.54 -9.78
CA ALA A 182 21.40 -2.68 -10.84
C ALA A 182 20.08 -1.97 -10.47
N GLU A 183 19.28 -2.53 -9.56
CA GLU A 183 17.98 -1.99 -9.21
C GLU A 183 18.09 -0.71 -8.38
N THR A 184 17.39 0.32 -8.86
CA THR A 184 17.36 1.65 -8.28
C THR A 184 16.17 1.85 -7.34
N ASP A 185 15.07 1.13 -7.56
CA ASP A 185 13.91 1.17 -6.70
C ASP A 185 14.17 0.33 -5.44
N LEU A 186 14.12 0.99 -4.28
CA LEU A 186 14.44 0.37 -2.98
C LEU A 186 13.60 -0.87 -2.70
N HIS A 187 12.31 -0.86 -3.06
CA HIS A 187 11.38 -1.93 -2.75
C HIS A 187 11.57 -3.13 -3.67
N VAL A 188 11.75 -2.88 -4.96
CA VAL A 188 12.07 -3.96 -5.92
C VAL A 188 13.40 -4.62 -5.56
N ARG A 189 14.42 -3.82 -5.19
CA ARG A 189 15.70 -4.34 -4.72
C ARG A 189 15.54 -5.20 -3.47
N ALA A 190 14.72 -4.76 -2.50
CA ALA A 190 14.44 -5.54 -1.30
C ALA A 190 13.78 -6.89 -1.60
N CYS A 191 12.92 -6.97 -2.64
CA CYS A 191 12.37 -8.25 -3.09
C CYS A 191 13.45 -9.16 -3.71
N TYR A 192 14.40 -8.63 -4.48
CA TYR A 192 15.52 -9.44 -4.99
C TYR A 192 16.45 -9.91 -3.88
N GLU A 193 16.75 -9.07 -2.88
CA GLU A 193 17.51 -9.45 -1.70
C GLU A 193 16.79 -10.55 -0.90
N ALA A 194 15.46 -10.43 -0.73
CA ALA A 194 14.66 -11.48 -0.13
C ALA A 194 14.70 -12.78 -0.95
N PHE A 195 14.69 -12.69 -2.29
CA PHE A 195 14.81 -13.86 -3.14
C PHE A 195 16.19 -14.53 -3.02
N LEU A 196 17.29 -13.78 -2.94
CA LEU A 196 18.61 -14.33 -2.61
C LEU A 196 18.60 -15.05 -1.26
N ARG A 197 18.02 -14.43 -0.22
CA ARG A 197 17.86 -15.09 1.09
C ARG A 197 17.02 -16.36 0.99
N ARG A 198 16.00 -16.39 0.12
CA ARG A 198 15.16 -17.57 -0.13
C ARG A 198 15.94 -18.69 -0.82
N ILE A 199 16.75 -18.37 -1.82
CA ILE A 199 17.67 -19.29 -2.50
C ILE A 199 18.64 -19.91 -1.48
N ASP A 200 19.22 -19.08 -0.62
CA ASP A 200 20.19 -19.47 0.40
C ASP A 200 19.53 -20.18 1.61
N GLY A 201 18.20 -20.27 1.65
CA GLY A 201 17.45 -20.94 2.71
C GLY A 201 17.39 -20.18 4.04
N THR A 202 17.67 -18.87 4.01
CA THR A 202 17.71 -17.99 5.19
C THR A 202 16.51 -17.05 5.31
N LEU A 203 15.67 -16.95 4.27
CA LEU A 203 14.41 -16.22 4.34
C LEU A 203 13.34 -17.08 5.04
N PRO A 204 12.76 -16.62 6.16
CA PRO A 204 11.56 -17.26 6.68
C PRO A 204 10.42 -17.03 5.70
N VAL A 205 9.63 -18.07 5.41
CA VAL A 205 8.41 -17.99 4.62
C VAL A 205 7.32 -18.59 5.49
N VAL A 206 6.60 -17.73 6.19
CA VAL A 206 5.62 -18.13 7.21
C VAL A 206 4.23 -17.97 6.62
N ARG A 207 3.56 -19.11 6.40
CA ARG A 207 2.16 -19.13 5.97
C ARG A 207 1.26 -18.81 7.17
N MET A 208 0.56 -17.69 7.07
CA MET A 208 -0.28 -17.12 8.12
C MET A 208 -1.71 -17.66 8.06
N THR A 209 -2.23 -17.81 6.84
CA THR A 209 -3.58 -18.32 6.58
C THR A 209 -3.57 -19.35 5.47
N GLU A 210 -4.49 -20.31 5.56
CA GLU A 210 -4.85 -21.15 4.42
C GLU A 210 -5.90 -20.40 3.61
N GLU A 211 -5.74 -20.36 2.29
CA GLU A 211 -6.74 -19.77 1.41
C GLU A 211 -8.03 -20.59 1.48
N PHE A 212 -9.17 -19.91 1.58
CA PHE A 212 -10.46 -20.56 1.51
C PHE A 212 -10.92 -20.61 0.05
N THR A 213 -11.18 -21.82 -0.45
CA THR A 213 -11.67 -22.04 -1.81
C THR A 213 -12.90 -22.94 -1.80
N GLU A 214 -13.83 -22.68 -2.71
CA GLU A 214 -15.00 -23.52 -2.95
C GLU A 214 -14.94 -24.12 -4.35
N LYS A 215 -15.51 -25.32 -4.51
CA LYS A 215 -15.72 -25.95 -5.81
C LYS A 215 -17.18 -25.84 -6.19
N GLY A 216 -17.47 -25.11 -7.25
CA GLY A 216 -18.81 -24.99 -7.81
C GLY A 216 -19.28 -26.25 -8.51
N GLU A 217 -20.59 -26.36 -8.73
CA GLU A 217 -21.23 -27.47 -9.47
C GLU A 217 -20.72 -27.58 -10.91
N ASP A 218 -20.29 -26.46 -11.49
CA ASP A 218 -19.69 -26.42 -12.83
C ASP A 218 -18.25 -26.96 -12.88
N GLY A 219 -17.66 -27.29 -11.74
CA GLY A 219 -16.30 -27.83 -11.59
C GLY A 219 -15.23 -26.77 -11.43
N LEU A 220 -15.58 -25.48 -11.45
CA LEU A 220 -14.65 -24.40 -11.17
C LEU A 220 -14.33 -24.35 -9.68
N VAL A 221 -13.04 -24.19 -9.36
CA VAL A 221 -12.56 -23.96 -8.00
C VAL A 221 -12.19 -22.50 -7.90
N LEU A 222 -12.77 -21.77 -6.93
CA LEU A 222 -12.50 -20.35 -6.74
C LEU A 222 -12.38 -19.97 -5.27
N ALA A 223 -11.63 -18.91 -5.01
CA ALA A 223 -11.73 -18.14 -3.78
C ALA A 223 -12.97 -17.24 -3.88
N PRO A 224 -14.00 -17.42 -3.02
CA PRO A 224 -15.24 -16.67 -3.10
C PRO A 224 -15.07 -15.21 -2.68
N TYR A 225 -15.98 -14.36 -3.14
CA TYR A 225 -15.96 -12.93 -2.86
C TYR A 225 -16.67 -12.65 -1.52
N LEU A 226 -15.90 -12.26 -0.51
CA LEU A 226 -16.32 -12.21 0.89
C LEU A 226 -16.43 -10.77 1.41
N ASP A 227 -17.39 -10.02 0.88
CA ASP A 227 -17.55 -8.58 1.09
C ASP A 227 -18.35 -8.15 2.32
N ASP A 228 -19.29 -8.98 2.75
CA ASP A 228 -20.09 -8.71 3.94
C ASP A 228 -19.89 -9.74 5.04
N TRP A 229 -20.30 -9.38 6.25
CA TRP A 229 -20.13 -10.20 7.45
C TRP A 229 -20.92 -11.52 7.37
N GLU A 230 -22.05 -11.54 6.68
CA GLU A 230 -22.95 -12.68 6.60
C GLU A 230 -22.49 -13.70 5.54
N ASN A 231 -22.10 -13.24 4.35
CA ASN A 231 -21.38 -14.02 3.33
C ASN A 231 -20.14 -14.66 3.92
N ARG A 232 -19.36 -13.92 4.71
CA ARG A 232 -18.18 -14.46 5.38
C ARG A 232 -18.51 -15.57 6.39
N ARG A 233 -19.51 -15.37 7.27
CA ARG A 233 -19.91 -16.39 8.26
C ARG A 233 -20.50 -17.64 7.63
N THR A 234 -21.29 -17.46 6.57
CA THR A 234 -22.02 -18.56 5.91
C THR A 234 -21.12 -19.39 5.02
N GLN A 235 -20.24 -18.74 4.26
CA GLN A 235 -19.38 -19.42 3.29
C GLN A 235 -18.09 -19.96 3.93
N ALA A 236 -17.53 -19.30 4.96
CA ALA A 236 -16.30 -19.73 5.63
C ALA A 236 -16.46 -19.95 7.15
N PRO A 237 -17.41 -20.80 7.62
CA PRO A 237 -17.75 -20.94 9.04
C PRO A 237 -16.62 -21.52 9.91
N GLY A 238 -15.64 -22.20 9.31
CA GLY A 238 -14.50 -22.80 10.00
C GLY A 238 -13.27 -21.89 10.14
N PHE A 239 -13.31 -20.66 9.63
CA PHE A 239 -12.18 -19.74 9.72
C PHE A 239 -12.20 -19.05 11.10
N VAL A 240 -11.36 -19.52 12.01
CA VAL A 240 -11.22 -18.99 13.38
C VAL A 240 -9.98 -18.10 13.45
N ASN A 241 -10.05 -16.99 14.18
CA ASN A 241 -8.88 -16.15 14.49
C ASN A 241 -7.73 -17.01 15.02
N LYS A 242 -6.60 -17.03 14.32
CA LYS A 242 -5.41 -17.75 14.75
C LYS A 242 -4.37 -16.76 15.24
N VAL A 243 -4.11 -16.80 16.54
CA VAL A 243 -2.93 -16.17 17.12
C VAL A 243 -1.72 -17.01 16.71
N ASN A 244 -1.00 -16.59 15.67
CA ASN A 244 0.13 -17.36 15.17
C ASN A 244 1.42 -17.13 15.97
N SER A 245 1.45 -16.22 16.96
CA SER A 245 2.59 -16.10 17.88
C SER A 245 2.33 -15.27 19.13
N GLN A 246 3.04 -15.59 20.23
CA GLN A 246 3.21 -14.66 21.35
C GLN A 246 4.17 -13.52 20.94
N PRO A 247 4.02 -12.32 21.50
CA PRO A 247 4.93 -11.22 21.22
C PRO A 247 6.39 -11.60 21.49
N GLY A 248 7.30 -11.31 20.55
CA GLY A 248 8.73 -11.51 20.78
C GLY A 248 9.20 -10.71 22.00
N THR A 249 10.08 -11.26 22.84
CA THR A 249 10.56 -10.58 24.07
C THR A 249 11.62 -9.50 23.79
N ALA A 250 12.20 -9.49 22.60
CA ALA A 250 13.20 -8.50 22.19
C ALA A 250 12.57 -7.10 22.03
N SER A 251 13.37 -6.05 22.28
CA SER A 251 12.97 -4.66 22.12
C SER A 251 13.88 -3.92 21.13
N ALA A 252 13.29 -2.97 20.41
CA ALA A 252 13.95 -2.02 19.55
C ALA A 252 14.59 -0.85 20.31
N ALA A 253 14.50 -0.75 21.64
CA ALA A 253 15.18 0.29 22.41
C ALA A 253 16.70 0.35 22.15
N LYS A 254 17.32 -0.77 21.76
CA LYS A 254 18.74 -0.86 21.37
C LYS A 254 18.98 -0.70 19.87
N SER A 255 17.95 -0.51 19.07
CA SER A 255 18.08 -0.21 17.64
C SER A 255 18.60 1.22 17.44
N PRO A 256 19.20 1.54 16.29
CA PRO A 256 19.52 2.92 15.94
C PRO A 256 18.25 3.78 15.95
N VAL A 257 18.37 5.03 16.38
CA VAL A 257 17.29 6.02 16.20
C VAL A 257 17.13 6.26 14.70
N SER A 258 15.90 6.13 14.21
CA SER A 258 15.63 6.31 12.78
C SER A 258 15.79 7.77 12.38
N ALA A 259 16.86 8.10 11.64
CA ALA A 259 17.08 9.45 11.12
C ALA A 259 16.08 9.83 10.00
N SER A 260 15.55 8.84 9.29
CA SER A 260 14.47 8.97 8.30
C SER A 260 13.79 7.63 8.11
N TRP A 261 12.47 7.65 7.92
CA TRP A 261 11.70 6.44 7.62
C TRP A 261 11.61 6.27 6.11
N THR A 262 11.51 5.03 5.65
CA THR A 262 11.05 4.74 4.29
C THR A 262 9.54 4.57 4.26
N VAL A 263 8.96 4.50 3.07
CA VAL A 263 7.53 4.24 2.86
C VAL A 263 7.20 2.74 2.95
N PRO A 264 5.98 2.39 3.40
CA PRO A 264 5.62 1.00 3.67
C PRO A 264 5.25 0.19 2.42
N VAL A 265 5.05 0.83 1.26
CA VAL A 265 4.67 0.17 0.00
C VAL A 265 5.31 0.85 -1.20
N LEU A 266 5.54 0.08 -2.27
CA LEU A 266 5.92 0.65 -3.56
C LEU A 266 4.86 1.63 -4.04
N GLY A 267 5.29 2.77 -4.59
CA GLY A 267 4.40 3.81 -5.11
C GLY A 267 3.51 4.47 -4.05
N CYS A 268 3.89 4.39 -2.76
CA CYS A 268 3.21 5.08 -1.66
C CYS A 268 2.86 6.54 -2.03
N GLY A 269 1.65 7.00 -1.72
CA GLY A 269 1.20 8.36 -2.05
C GLY A 269 0.77 8.58 -3.51
N LYS A 270 0.85 7.56 -4.37
CA LYS A 270 0.16 7.51 -5.67
C LYS A 270 -1.04 6.58 -5.55
N GLU A 271 -2.24 7.12 -5.74
CA GLU A 271 -3.42 6.27 -5.94
C GLU A 271 -3.38 5.70 -7.36
N GLU A 272 -3.16 4.40 -7.48
CA GLU A 272 -3.19 3.70 -8.77
C GLU A 272 -4.63 3.58 -9.31
N VAL A 273 -5.62 3.59 -8.41
CA VAL A 273 -7.04 3.71 -8.74
C VAL A 273 -7.49 5.13 -8.39
N PRO A 274 -7.75 6.00 -9.39
CA PRO A 274 -8.23 7.35 -9.13
C PRO A 274 -9.54 7.33 -8.34
N ALA A 275 -9.63 8.19 -7.32
CA ALA A 275 -10.83 8.34 -6.49
C ALA A 275 -11.23 7.09 -5.69
N ALA A 276 -10.27 6.21 -5.38
CA ALA A 276 -10.48 5.13 -4.42
C ALA A 276 -10.87 5.67 -3.03
N GLY A 277 -10.42 6.89 -2.68
CA GLY A 277 -10.88 7.59 -1.48
C GLY A 277 -10.53 6.86 -0.19
N LEU A 278 -9.30 6.35 -0.11
CA LEU A 278 -8.85 5.56 1.04
C LEU A 278 -8.76 6.44 2.30
N PRO A 279 -9.28 5.96 3.45
CA PRO A 279 -9.31 6.76 4.66
C PRO A 279 -7.92 7.24 5.13
N PRO A 280 -7.73 8.57 5.34
CA PRO A 280 -6.51 9.06 5.94
C PRO A 280 -6.52 8.98 7.46
N PHE A 281 -5.36 9.22 8.05
CA PHE A 281 -5.23 9.33 9.50
C PHE A 281 -6.12 10.45 10.05
N GLY A 282 -6.91 10.10 11.06
CA GLY A 282 -7.82 11.02 11.72
C GLY A 282 -9.13 11.29 11.00
N GLU A 283 -9.43 10.56 9.91
CA GLU A 283 -10.77 10.58 9.35
C GLU A 283 -11.77 9.97 10.34
N VAL A 284 -12.89 10.68 10.54
CA VAL A 284 -14.02 10.17 11.32
C VAL A 284 -14.87 9.32 10.38
N VAL A 285 -15.04 8.05 10.73
CA VAL A 285 -15.82 7.08 9.96
C VAL A 285 -17.14 6.76 10.67
N PRO A 286 -18.15 6.21 9.96
CA PRO A 286 -19.42 5.83 10.56
C PRO A 286 -19.27 4.96 11.82
N GLY A 287 -20.12 5.23 12.81
CA GLY A 287 -20.11 4.56 14.11
C GLY A 287 -19.17 5.20 15.13
N GLU A 288 -18.93 6.51 15.06
CA GLU A 288 -18.15 7.30 16.04
C GLU A 288 -16.72 6.81 16.23
N ARG A 289 -16.09 6.39 15.13
CA ARG A 289 -14.75 5.85 15.10
C ARG A 289 -13.82 6.79 14.34
N ILE A 290 -12.57 6.84 14.76
CA ILE A 290 -11.52 7.61 14.10
C ILE A 290 -10.47 6.67 13.55
N HIS A 291 -10.11 6.86 12.29
CA HIS A 291 -9.11 6.05 11.60
C HIS A 291 -7.71 6.35 12.16
N VAL A 292 -7.04 5.33 12.71
CA VAL A 292 -5.77 5.49 13.44
C VAL A 292 -4.53 5.33 12.57
N GLY A 293 -4.72 4.98 11.31
CA GLY A 293 -3.66 4.75 10.34
C GLY A 293 -3.86 5.56 9.07
N GLN A 294 -3.02 5.29 8.10
CA GLN A 294 -3.15 5.76 6.74
C GLN A 294 -3.23 4.55 5.83
N ASP A 295 -4.24 4.55 4.97
CA ASP A 295 -4.44 3.49 4.00
C ASP A 295 -3.68 3.81 2.70
N TYR A 296 -3.05 2.78 2.12
CA TYR A 296 -2.23 2.84 0.92
C TYR A 296 -2.52 1.68 -0.04
N ALA A 297 -2.07 1.79 -1.28
CA ALA A 297 -2.01 0.67 -2.24
C ALA A 297 -3.39 0.03 -2.53
N ALA A 298 -4.42 0.87 -2.76
CA ALA A 298 -5.73 0.41 -3.24
C ALA A 298 -5.59 -0.53 -4.45
N CYS A 299 -6.26 -1.68 -4.42
CA CYS A 299 -6.27 -2.68 -5.49
C CYS A 299 -4.89 -3.24 -5.87
N MET A 300 -3.89 -3.18 -4.98
CA MET A 300 -2.57 -3.74 -5.21
C MET A 300 -2.41 -5.13 -4.57
N ASP A 301 -3.37 -6.04 -4.74
CA ASP A 301 -3.32 -7.35 -4.09
C ASP A 301 -2.07 -8.14 -4.51
N GLY A 302 -1.34 -8.65 -3.51
CA GLY A 302 -0.06 -9.33 -3.69
C GLY A 302 1.15 -8.42 -3.82
N ALA A 303 0.98 -7.09 -3.79
CA ALA A 303 2.11 -6.16 -3.72
C ALA A 303 2.84 -6.26 -2.38
N GLY A 304 4.13 -5.94 -2.34
CA GLY A 304 4.91 -6.01 -1.12
C GLY A 304 4.60 -4.88 -0.15
N PHE A 305 4.71 -5.16 1.15
CA PHE A 305 4.86 -4.13 2.18
C PHE A 305 6.15 -4.31 2.97
N TYR A 306 6.70 -3.19 3.44
CA TYR A 306 8.10 -3.07 3.83
C TYR A 306 8.26 -2.38 5.19
N ALA A 307 9.30 -2.78 5.92
CA ALA A 307 9.68 -2.15 7.18
C ALA A 307 10.03 -0.67 6.95
N VAL A 308 9.35 0.23 7.64
CA VAL A 308 9.56 1.69 7.46
C VAL A 308 10.86 2.17 8.11
N SER A 309 11.44 1.38 9.00
CA SER A 309 12.73 1.63 9.63
C SER A 309 13.35 0.33 10.16
N ASP A 310 14.59 0.41 10.63
CA ASP A 310 15.20 -0.65 11.43
C ASP A 310 14.34 -0.94 12.66
N GLY A 311 14.16 -2.21 12.99
CA GLY A 311 13.21 -2.58 14.04
C GLY A 311 13.30 -4.02 14.48
N VAL A 312 12.34 -4.41 15.30
CA VAL A 312 12.15 -5.78 15.79
C VAL A 312 10.71 -6.19 15.54
N VAL A 313 10.50 -7.32 14.88
CA VAL A 313 9.16 -7.87 14.69
C VAL A 313 8.62 -8.33 16.04
N LYS A 314 7.50 -7.76 16.46
CA LYS A 314 6.86 -8.07 17.73
C LYS A 314 5.67 -8.99 17.54
N ILE A 315 4.82 -8.69 16.57
CA ILE A 315 3.50 -9.29 16.41
C ILE A 315 3.39 -9.87 15.02
N LEU A 316 2.98 -11.14 14.94
CA LEU A 316 2.40 -11.73 13.75
C LEU A 316 1.04 -12.28 14.11
N TRP A 317 0.01 -11.78 13.44
CA TRP A 317 -1.39 -12.14 13.67
C TRP A 317 -2.07 -12.47 12.35
N ALA A 318 -3.02 -13.40 12.39
CA ALA A 318 -3.91 -13.68 11.28
C ALA A 318 -5.34 -13.83 11.81
N GLY A 319 -6.18 -12.87 11.46
CA GLY A 319 -7.55 -12.79 11.93
C GLY A 319 -8.53 -12.60 10.80
N TRP A 320 -9.75 -13.04 11.05
CA TRP A 320 -10.90 -12.79 10.19
C TRP A 320 -11.19 -11.28 10.01
N ASP A 321 -10.75 -10.45 10.96
CA ASP A 321 -11.11 -9.03 11.06
C ASP A 321 -10.04 -8.11 10.48
N LEU A 322 -8.77 -8.45 10.66
CA LEU A 322 -7.62 -7.63 10.24
C LEU A 322 -6.79 -8.27 9.15
N GLY A 323 -7.15 -9.48 8.74
CA GLY A 323 -6.32 -10.32 7.90
C GLY A 323 -4.97 -10.63 8.56
N THR A 324 -3.97 -10.89 7.73
CA THR A 324 -2.58 -10.99 8.17
C THR A 324 -2.06 -9.62 8.62
N THR A 325 -1.46 -9.61 9.79
CA THR A 325 -1.00 -8.40 10.47
C THR A 325 0.42 -8.57 10.98
N VAL A 326 1.25 -7.56 10.72
CA VAL A 326 2.64 -7.49 11.18
C VAL A 326 2.81 -6.26 12.07
N GLY A 327 3.37 -6.45 13.26
CA GLY A 327 3.76 -5.37 14.16
C GLY A 327 5.28 -5.31 14.31
N VAL A 328 5.87 -4.15 14.04
CA VAL A 328 7.32 -3.92 14.14
C VAL A 328 7.59 -2.76 15.10
N GLU A 329 8.36 -3.03 16.16
CA GLU A 329 8.83 -1.98 17.06
C GLU A 329 10.06 -1.29 16.46
N HIS A 330 10.03 0.04 16.46
CA HIS A 330 11.09 0.91 15.99
C HIS A 330 11.53 1.85 17.12
N ARG A 331 12.78 2.32 17.06
CA ARG A 331 13.25 3.42 17.91
C ARG A 331 13.03 4.75 17.18
N VAL A 332 12.05 5.52 17.64
CA VAL A 332 11.56 6.74 16.97
C VAL A 332 12.24 8.00 17.48
N ALA A 333 12.76 7.98 18.72
CA ALA A 333 13.65 8.98 19.29
C ALA A 333 14.64 8.32 20.27
N GLU A 334 15.56 9.09 20.84
CA GLU A 334 16.57 8.58 21.78
C GLU A 334 15.93 7.73 22.91
N ASP A 335 14.85 8.23 23.51
CA ASP A 335 14.14 7.54 24.60
C ASP A 335 12.71 7.13 24.24
N GLU A 336 12.37 7.09 22.94
CA GLU A 336 11.02 6.75 22.48
C GLU A 336 11.04 5.59 21.48
N ILE A 337 10.22 4.58 21.75
CA ILE A 337 9.87 3.53 20.80
C ILE A 337 8.47 3.75 20.25
N GLY A 338 8.24 3.28 19.03
CA GLY A 338 6.92 3.25 18.41
C GLY A 338 6.73 1.92 17.71
N THR A 339 5.51 1.39 17.75
CA THR A 339 5.18 0.13 17.07
C THR A 339 4.42 0.44 15.80
N ALA A 340 5.07 0.22 14.66
CA ALA A 340 4.43 0.25 13.35
C ALA A 340 3.58 -1.01 13.15
N VAL A 341 2.41 -0.81 12.57
CA VAL A 341 1.36 -1.80 12.37
C VAL A 341 1.02 -1.83 10.89
N TYR A 342 1.01 -3.03 10.33
CA TYR A 342 0.68 -3.33 8.94
C TYR A 342 -0.50 -4.31 8.94
N LEU A 343 -1.69 -3.89 8.49
CA LEU A 343 -2.89 -4.74 8.47
C LEU A 343 -3.30 -5.14 7.04
N TYR A 344 -4.25 -6.07 6.95
CA TYR A 344 -4.87 -6.55 5.72
C TYR A 344 -3.88 -7.18 4.73
N GLY A 345 -2.85 -7.82 5.26
CA GLY A 345 -1.86 -8.57 4.49
C GLY A 345 -2.42 -9.86 3.87
N GLY A 346 -1.65 -10.48 2.99
CA GLY A 346 -1.96 -11.75 2.34
C GLY A 346 -1.63 -12.97 3.18
N ASP A 347 -1.66 -14.14 2.56
CA ASP A 347 -1.50 -15.43 3.25
C ASP A 347 -0.11 -15.72 3.83
N THR A 348 0.90 -14.91 3.51
CA THR A 348 2.31 -15.21 3.78
C THR A 348 3.08 -13.98 4.22
N VAL A 349 3.96 -14.14 5.22
CA VAL A 349 4.94 -13.14 5.64
C VAL A 349 6.36 -13.68 5.54
N PHE A 350 7.32 -12.77 5.39
CA PHE A 350 8.73 -13.07 5.16
C PHE A 350 9.62 -12.74 6.36
N VAL A 351 9.02 -12.75 7.55
CA VAL A 351 9.66 -12.46 8.84
C VAL A 351 9.09 -13.36 9.92
N LYS A 352 9.77 -13.44 11.07
CA LYS A 352 9.28 -14.13 12.27
C LYS A 352 9.35 -13.24 13.53
N PRO A 353 8.57 -13.52 14.59
CA PRO A 353 8.62 -12.76 15.83
C PRO A 353 10.04 -12.78 16.43
N GLY A 354 10.48 -11.64 16.95
CA GLY A 354 11.83 -11.42 17.47
C GLY A 354 12.90 -11.17 16.39
N GLU A 355 12.58 -11.30 15.10
CA GLU A 355 13.52 -10.98 14.01
C GLU A 355 13.81 -9.48 13.99
N ARG A 356 15.09 -9.13 13.81
CA ARG A 356 15.50 -7.75 13.51
C ARG A 356 15.32 -7.49 12.03
N VAL A 357 14.65 -6.40 11.70
CA VAL A 357 14.42 -5.97 10.33
C VAL A 357 15.19 -4.70 10.02
N LYS A 358 15.52 -4.51 8.75
CA LYS A 358 16.13 -3.30 8.23
C LYS A 358 15.11 -2.40 7.53
N SER A 359 15.36 -1.09 7.55
CA SER A 359 14.58 -0.14 6.75
C SER A 359 14.52 -0.59 5.29
N GLY A 360 13.31 -0.67 4.74
CA GLY A 360 13.03 -1.14 3.38
C GLY A 360 12.95 -2.66 3.23
N GLN A 361 13.16 -3.45 4.28
CA GLN A 361 13.06 -4.92 4.20
C GLN A 361 11.62 -5.34 3.90
N LEU A 362 11.45 -6.27 2.95
CA LEU A 362 10.17 -6.91 2.65
C LEU A 362 9.66 -7.69 3.87
N LEU A 363 8.43 -7.39 4.30
CA LEU A 363 7.80 -8.02 5.46
C LEU A 363 6.72 -9.02 5.05
N GLY A 364 5.94 -8.71 4.02
CA GLY A 364 4.80 -9.52 3.56
C GLY A 364 4.16 -8.90 2.32
N THR A 365 2.95 -9.33 2.00
CA THR A 365 2.19 -8.84 0.84
C THR A 365 0.84 -8.27 1.25
N VAL A 366 0.28 -7.33 0.48
CA VAL A 366 -1.11 -6.90 0.60
C VAL A 366 -2.03 -8.06 0.23
N GLY A 367 -3.08 -8.30 1.00
CA GLY A 367 -3.97 -9.44 0.79
C GLY A 367 -4.92 -9.28 -0.40
N MET A 368 -5.41 -10.40 -0.91
CA MET A 368 -6.47 -10.39 -1.93
C MET A 368 -7.73 -9.73 -1.40
N GLY A 369 -8.26 -8.76 -2.13
CA GLY A 369 -9.47 -8.03 -1.78
C GLY A 369 -10.63 -8.97 -1.49
N PHE A 370 -11.39 -8.72 -0.42
CA PHE A 370 -12.60 -9.49 -0.08
C PHE A 370 -12.34 -11.00 0.02
N SER A 371 -11.29 -11.36 0.76
CA SER A 371 -10.87 -12.75 0.98
C SER A 371 -10.62 -12.99 2.47
N THR A 372 -10.45 -14.26 2.86
CA THR A 372 -10.22 -14.64 4.26
C THR A 372 -8.92 -14.10 4.82
N GLU A 373 -7.84 -14.12 4.04
CA GLU A 373 -6.52 -13.67 4.46
C GLU A 373 -6.42 -12.16 4.69
N ASN A 374 -7.24 -11.35 4.00
CA ASN A 374 -7.21 -9.89 4.12
C ASN A 374 -8.25 -9.34 5.12
N GLY A 375 -9.08 -10.21 5.70
CA GLY A 375 -10.15 -9.82 6.61
C GLY A 375 -11.46 -9.41 5.92
N GLY A 376 -11.62 -9.70 4.63
CA GLY A 376 -12.83 -9.40 3.86
C GLY A 376 -13.04 -7.93 3.54
N VAL A 377 -11.98 -7.15 3.46
CA VAL A 377 -12.03 -5.72 3.12
C VAL A 377 -11.55 -5.48 1.69
N THR A 378 -11.84 -4.29 1.17
CA THR A 378 -11.20 -3.78 -0.05
C THR A 378 -9.68 -3.95 0.02
N PRO A 379 -8.98 -4.36 -1.05
CA PRO A 379 -7.54 -4.58 -1.01
C PRO A 379 -6.77 -3.26 -0.82
N HIS A 380 -6.09 -3.11 0.32
CA HIS A 380 -5.20 -1.99 0.65
C HIS A 380 -4.25 -2.40 1.78
N LEU A 381 -3.19 -1.64 2.00
CA LEU A 381 -2.41 -1.70 3.24
C LEU A 381 -2.91 -0.62 4.19
N HIS A 382 -3.35 -1.00 5.38
CA HIS A 382 -3.49 -0.07 6.49
C HIS A 382 -2.18 0.02 7.26
N PHE A 383 -1.63 1.22 7.37
CA PHE A 383 -0.38 1.48 8.09
C PHE A 383 -0.60 2.48 9.23
N ALA A 384 -0.29 2.08 10.46
CA ALA A 384 -0.40 2.93 11.64
C ALA A 384 0.85 2.83 12.50
N VAL A 385 1.10 3.84 13.34
CA VAL A 385 2.20 3.76 14.33
C VAL A 385 1.69 4.13 15.71
N HIS A 386 1.73 3.16 16.61
CA HIS A 386 1.38 3.34 18.02
C HIS A 386 2.60 3.85 18.80
N ARG A 387 2.39 4.77 19.75
CA ARG A 387 3.42 5.25 20.67
C ARG A 387 3.72 4.20 21.72
N GLY A 388 5.00 3.87 21.92
CA GLY A 388 5.40 2.84 22.88
C GLY A 388 5.27 1.41 22.35
N PRO A 389 5.48 0.42 23.23
CA PRO A 389 5.25 -0.98 22.90
C PRO A 389 3.76 -1.20 22.67
N TYR A 390 3.41 -1.97 21.64
CA TYR A 390 2.03 -2.37 21.43
C TYR A 390 1.74 -3.67 22.18
N GLU A 391 0.93 -3.58 23.21
CA GLU A 391 0.54 -4.73 24.06
C GLU A 391 -0.86 -5.28 23.72
N GLY A 392 -1.52 -4.74 22.69
CA GLY A 392 -2.87 -5.14 22.32
C GLY A 392 -2.93 -6.54 21.70
N VAL A 393 -3.94 -7.31 22.09
CA VAL A 393 -4.35 -8.59 21.48
C VAL A 393 -5.29 -8.42 20.29
N HIS A 394 -5.82 -7.21 20.07
CA HIS A 394 -6.61 -6.83 18.90
C HIS A 394 -6.12 -5.48 18.40
N LEU A 395 -5.44 -5.48 17.25
CA LEU A 395 -5.17 -4.26 16.51
C LEU A 395 -6.49 -3.75 15.93
N ILE A 396 -6.74 -2.45 15.95
CA ILE A 396 -8.00 -1.91 15.43
C ILE A 396 -7.64 -0.81 14.43
N PRO A 397 -8.12 -0.88 13.18
CA PRO A 397 -7.94 0.19 12.19
C PRO A 397 -8.60 1.51 12.61
N PHE A 398 -9.45 1.45 13.63
CA PHE A 398 -10.15 2.59 14.19
C PHE A 398 -10.16 2.58 15.73
N GLU A 399 -10.14 3.76 16.33
CA GLU A 399 -10.40 3.94 17.76
C GLU A 399 -11.75 4.62 17.96
N PRO A 400 -12.41 4.47 19.12
CA PRO A 400 -13.52 5.35 19.47
C PRO A 400 -13.06 6.81 19.39
N ALA A 401 -13.81 7.65 18.67
CA ALA A 401 -13.45 9.05 18.47
C ALA A 401 -13.26 9.80 19.81
N ALA A 402 -13.98 9.39 20.86
CA ALA A 402 -13.84 9.90 22.23
C ALA A 402 -12.45 9.65 22.86
N LYS A 403 -11.74 8.59 22.47
CA LYS A 403 -10.38 8.29 22.94
C LYS A 403 -9.33 9.18 22.25
N GLY A 404 -9.69 9.71 21.08
CA GLY A 404 -8.79 10.49 20.23
C GLY A 404 -7.59 9.68 19.74
N LEU A 405 -6.55 10.39 19.29
CA LEU A 405 -5.37 9.81 18.63
C LEU A 405 -4.07 10.05 19.42
N GLN A 406 -4.14 10.30 20.72
CA GLN A 406 -2.95 10.69 21.51
C GLN A 406 -1.89 9.57 21.57
N THR A 407 -2.33 8.31 21.49
CA THR A 407 -1.49 7.12 21.49
C THR A 407 -0.98 6.74 20.10
N TRP A 408 -1.34 7.49 19.06
CA TRP A 408 -1.00 7.20 17.67
C TRP A 408 -0.20 8.35 17.06
N LEU A 409 0.82 8.00 16.27
CA LEU A 409 1.56 8.95 15.44
C LEU A 409 0.90 9.04 14.08
N ASP A 410 0.70 10.26 13.57
CA ASP A 410 0.24 10.51 12.21
C ASP A 410 1.30 10.01 11.20
N PRO A 411 1.05 8.93 10.44
CA PRO A 411 2.01 8.44 9.45
C PRO A 411 2.43 9.49 8.43
N GLY A 412 1.55 10.43 8.08
CA GLY A 412 1.83 11.51 7.13
C GLY A 412 2.81 12.57 7.63
N VAL A 413 3.19 12.53 8.91
CA VAL A 413 4.26 13.35 9.51
C VAL A 413 5.61 12.65 9.43
N TRP A 414 5.64 11.34 9.64
CA TRP A 414 6.88 10.56 9.83
C TRP A 414 7.34 9.84 8.58
N LEU A 415 6.41 9.45 7.70
CA LEU A 415 6.74 8.88 6.40
C LEU A 415 7.13 10.00 5.43
N PRO A 416 8.18 9.79 4.62
CA PRO A 416 8.47 10.71 3.53
C PRO A 416 7.30 10.67 2.55
N ARG A 417 6.80 11.84 2.14
CA ARG A 417 5.79 11.92 1.08
C ARG A 417 6.44 11.50 -0.25
N TRP A 418 6.22 10.27 -0.68
CA TRP A 418 6.68 9.78 -1.98
C TRP A 418 5.81 10.37 -3.10
N LYS A 419 6.05 11.63 -3.46
CA LYS A 419 5.59 12.18 -4.73
C LYS A 419 6.69 11.98 -5.77
N ASP A 420 6.40 11.14 -6.75
CA ASP A 420 7.13 11.05 -8.03
C ASP A 420 8.58 10.56 -8.03
N GLY A 421 8.98 9.69 -7.09
CA GLY A 421 10.29 9.03 -7.18
C GLY A 421 11.48 9.97 -7.00
N ARG A 422 11.28 11.09 -6.30
CA ARG A 422 12.38 11.91 -5.80
C ARG A 422 12.59 11.62 -4.31
N PRO A 423 13.83 11.38 -3.86
CA PRO A 423 14.14 11.17 -2.43
C PRO A 423 13.79 12.42 -1.61
N PRO A 424 13.64 12.31 -0.28
CA PRO A 424 13.15 13.40 0.56
C PRO A 424 14.12 14.59 0.56
N GLY A 425 13.75 15.60 -0.23
CA GLY A 425 14.04 17.00 -0.04
C GLY A 425 12.74 17.73 -0.37
N THR A 426 12.23 18.49 0.60
CA THR A 426 11.29 19.64 0.45
C THR A 426 10.41 19.60 -0.81
N GLU A 427 9.13 19.29 -0.74
CA GLU A 427 8.10 20.33 -0.60
C GLU A 427 6.71 19.69 -0.40
N GLU A 428 6.17 19.70 0.84
CA GLU A 428 4.72 19.93 0.90
C GLU A 428 4.53 21.37 0.41
N THR A 429 3.60 21.63 -0.48
CA THR A 429 3.28 23.03 -0.79
C THR A 429 2.65 23.67 0.44
N ALA A 430 2.77 25.00 0.57
CA ALA A 430 2.06 25.72 1.61
C ALA A 430 0.56 25.45 1.54
N SER A 431 -0.02 25.40 0.34
CA SER A 431 -1.42 25.03 0.10
C SER A 431 -1.81 23.71 0.77
N SER A 432 -1.04 22.63 0.58
CA SER A 432 -1.35 21.32 1.22
C SER A 432 -1.28 21.37 2.75
N LEU A 433 -0.34 22.16 3.28
CA LEU A 433 -0.20 22.37 4.72
C LEU A 433 -1.35 23.19 5.31
N LEU A 434 -1.76 24.25 4.62
CA LEU A 434 -2.88 25.09 4.97
C LEU A 434 -4.20 24.31 4.93
N GLU A 435 -4.37 23.44 3.93
CA GLU A 435 -5.57 22.60 3.79
C GLU A 435 -5.68 21.59 4.94
N ARG A 436 -4.58 20.89 5.26
CA ARG A 436 -4.51 19.95 6.39
C ARG A 436 -4.78 20.65 7.72
N ALA A 437 -4.11 21.77 7.97
CA ALA A 437 -4.34 22.57 9.16
C ALA A 437 -5.79 23.11 9.21
N GLY A 438 -6.35 23.51 8.07
CA GLY A 438 -7.71 24.00 7.95
C GLY A 438 -8.76 22.93 8.28
N ARG A 439 -8.55 21.68 7.86
CA ARG A 439 -9.42 20.55 8.25
C ARG A 439 -9.40 20.33 9.76
N LEU A 440 -8.22 20.29 10.38
CA LEU A 440 -8.07 20.15 11.83
C LEU A 440 -8.74 21.29 12.60
N ARG A 441 -8.60 22.53 12.09
CA ARG A 441 -9.26 23.71 12.66
C ARG A 441 -10.78 23.58 12.59
N LYS A 442 -11.35 23.23 11.42
CA LYS A 442 -12.79 23.00 11.24
C LYS A 442 -13.34 21.87 12.09
N ALA A 443 -12.53 20.86 12.39
CA ALA A 443 -12.89 19.74 13.26
C ALA A 443 -12.77 20.05 14.77
N GLY A 444 -12.39 21.26 15.17
CA GLY A 444 -12.27 21.64 16.59
C GLY A 444 -10.98 21.23 17.27
N TYR A 445 -9.88 21.17 16.51
CA TYR A 445 -8.53 20.93 17.04
C TYR A 445 -7.58 22.11 16.76
N PRO A 446 -7.85 23.32 17.30
CA PRO A 446 -7.08 24.52 16.98
C PRO A 446 -5.59 24.42 17.35
N ARG A 447 -5.20 23.77 18.45
CA ARG A 447 -3.78 23.61 18.81
C ARG A 447 -3.02 22.67 17.87
N ARG A 448 -3.65 21.58 17.43
CA ARG A 448 -3.05 20.68 16.43
C ARG A 448 -2.94 21.37 15.07
N ALA A 449 -3.97 22.12 14.67
CA ALA A 449 -3.95 22.93 13.46
C ALA A 449 -2.78 23.95 13.48
N LEU A 450 -2.57 24.65 14.60
CA LEU A 450 -1.46 25.57 14.77
C LEU A 450 -0.10 24.86 14.79
N TRP A 451 -0.02 23.68 15.41
CA TRP A 451 1.20 22.87 15.42
C TRP A 451 1.65 22.50 14.00
N VAL A 452 0.73 22.09 13.12
CA VAL A 452 1.05 21.77 11.71
C VAL A 452 1.72 22.96 11.01
N LEU A 453 1.17 24.17 11.15
CA LEU A 453 1.72 25.35 10.50
C LEU A 453 3.06 25.79 11.09
N THR A 454 3.20 25.74 12.41
CA THR A 454 4.40 26.22 13.13
C THR A 454 5.58 25.24 13.03
N ALA A 455 5.29 23.94 13.00
CA ALA A 455 6.29 22.92 12.70
C ALA A 455 6.80 23.08 11.26
N ALA A 456 5.91 23.34 10.31
CA ALA A 456 6.28 23.57 8.92
C ALA A 456 7.07 24.88 8.71
N GLU A 457 6.66 25.98 9.34
CA GLU A 457 7.41 27.25 9.37
C GLU A 457 8.84 27.01 9.88
N LYS A 458 8.99 26.33 11.02
CA LYS A 458 10.29 26.03 11.61
C LYS A 458 11.15 25.17 10.68
N ALA A 459 10.56 24.13 10.08
CA ALA A 459 11.25 23.22 9.19
C ALA A 459 11.65 23.88 7.85
N ARG A 460 11.03 25.00 7.48
CA ARG A 460 11.16 25.63 6.14
C ARG A 460 11.46 27.11 6.21
N LYS A 461 12.08 27.54 7.30
CA LYS A 461 12.42 28.94 7.56
C LYS A 461 13.23 29.53 6.40
N GLY A 462 12.80 30.67 5.87
CA GLY A 462 13.46 31.35 4.75
C GLY A 462 13.13 30.77 3.36
N THR A 463 12.10 29.93 3.26
CA THR A 463 11.55 29.49 1.97
C THR A 463 10.15 30.10 1.76
N PRO A 464 9.69 30.29 0.51
CA PRO A 464 8.35 30.79 0.23
C PRO A 464 7.25 29.99 0.93
N CYS A 465 7.41 28.67 0.99
CA CYS A 465 6.48 27.80 1.68
C CYS A 465 6.47 28.04 3.21
N GLY A 466 7.65 28.19 3.82
CA GLY A 466 7.78 28.49 5.25
C GLY A 466 7.20 29.86 5.61
N ASP A 467 7.41 30.86 4.74
CA ASP A 467 6.89 32.21 4.93
C ASP A 467 5.35 32.22 4.83
N GLU A 468 4.77 31.49 3.87
CA GLU A 468 3.32 31.41 3.69
C GLU A 468 2.62 30.71 4.88
N VAL A 469 3.14 29.57 5.33
CA VAL A 469 2.55 28.86 6.49
C VAL A 469 2.82 29.61 7.80
N GLY A 470 3.95 30.30 7.93
CA GLY A 470 4.26 31.18 9.06
C GLY A 470 3.32 32.38 9.12
N ALA A 471 3.02 33.00 7.97
CA ALA A 471 2.03 34.07 7.85
C ALA A 471 0.63 33.59 8.26
N ALA A 472 0.22 32.39 7.82
CA ALA A 472 -1.06 31.80 8.24
C ALA A 472 -1.09 31.47 9.75
N ALA A 473 -0.01 30.91 10.30
CA ALA A 473 0.11 30.64 11.74
C ALA A 473 0.00 31.94 12.56
N LYS A 474 0.65 33.01 12.09
CA LYS A 474 0.55 34.35 12.71
C LYS A 474 -0.88 34.89 12.63
N ALA A 475 -1.51 34.85 11.45
CA ALA A 475 -2.88 35.31 11.26
C ALA A 475 -3.86 34.56 12.18
N TRP A 476 -3.72 33.24 12.31
CA TRP A 476 -4.56 32.45 13.23
C TRP A 476 -4.30 32.79 14.69
N ARG A 477 -3.04 33.02 15.08
CA ARG A 477 -2.73 33.48 16.43
C ARG A 477 -3.30 34.85 16.71
N GLU A 478 -3.59 35.68 15.72
CA GLU A 478 -4.18 37.01 15.87
C GLU A 478 -5.71 37.00 15.87
N ASP A 479 -6.32 36.02 15.19
CA ASP A 479 -7.76 35.79 15.13
C ASP A 479 -8.39 35.61 16.52
N PRO A 480 -9.29 36.52 16.97
CA PRO A 480 -9.94 36.45 18.27
C PRO A 480 -10.75 35.16 18.50
N ALA A 481 -11.40 34.62 17.47
CA ALA A 481 -12.18 33.39 17.58
C ALA A 481 -11.26 32.18 17.78
N PHE A 482 -10.13 32.14 17.08
CA PHE A 482 -9.13 31.09 17.22
C PHE A 482 -8.40 31.16 18.57
N LYS A 483 -8.03 32.36 19.05
CA LYS A 483 -7.47 32.56 20.40
C LYS A 483 -8.44 32.04 21.47
N LYS A 484 -9.73 32.38 21.33
CA LYS A 484 -10.77 31.93 22.24
C LYS A 484 -10.93 30.41 22.19
N ALA A 485 -10.87 29.81 21.01
CA ALA A 485 -10.89 28.36 20.82
C ALA A 485 -9.68 27.67 21.50
N LEU A 486 -8.46 28.18 21.29
CA LEU A 486 -7.24 27.65 21.92
C LEU A 486 -7.29 27.65 23.46
N ALA A 487 -7.91 28.69 24.04
CA ALA A 487 -8.08 28.81 25.49
C ALA A 487 -9.09 27.78 26.04
N GLY A 488 -10.12 27.44 25.27
CA GLY A 488 -11.15 26.48 25.65
C GLY A 488 -10.77 25.01 25.44
N GLU A 489 -9.76 24.72 24.62
CA GLU A 489 -9.48 23.36 24.14
C GLU A 489 -9.12 22.37 25.27
N ALA A 490 -8.45 22.85 26.33
CA ALA A 490 -8.17 22.04 27.52
C ALA A 490 -9.44 21.70 28.30
N GLY A 491 -10.41 22.61 28.35
CA GLY A 491 -11.71 22.37 28.97
C GLY A 491 -12.54 21.34 28.20
N VAL A 492 -12.50 21.41 26.86
CA VAL A 492 -13.13 20.39 26.00
C VAL A 492 -12.47 19.03 26.20
N ALA A 493 -11.15 18.95 26.21
CA ALA A 493 -10.44 17.69 26.46
C ALA A 493 -10.78 17.08 27.85
N ALA A 494 -10.88 17.91 28.88
CA ALA A 494 -11.28 17.46 30.22
C ALA A 494 -12.72 16.97 30.28
N ALA A 495 -13.64 17.61 29.52
CA ALA A 495 -15.03 17.16 29.41
C ALA A 495 -15.14 15.82 28.67
N GLU A 496 -14.38 15.63 27.59
CA GLU A 496 -14.28 14.34 26.87
C GLU A 496 -13.74 13.23 27.78
N GLU A 497 -12.68 13.50 28.54
CA GLU A 497 -12.11 12.55 29.50
C GLU A 497 -13.14 12.17 30.58
N ALA A 498 -13.86 13.16 31.12
CA ALA A 498 -14.90 12.92 32.11
C ALA A 498 -16.06 12.08 31.55
N ALA A 499 -16.48 12.33 30.31
CA ALA A 499 -17.53 11.59 29.61
C ALA A 499 -17.13 10.15 29.25
N SER A 500 -15.84 9.90 29.00
CA SER A 500 -15.32 8.57 28.63
C SER A 500 -15.35 7.55 29.78
N LYS A 501 -15.55 7.99 31.03
CA LYS A 501 -15.60 7.11 32.20
C LYS A 501 -16.91 6.29 32.21
N PRO A 502 -16.88 4.98 32.52
CA PRO A 502 -18.08 4.14 32.53
C PRO A 502 -19.22 4.73 33.36
N GLY A 503 -20.41 4.85 32.74
CA GLY A 503 -21.61 5.40 33.39
C GLY A 503 -21.61 6.91 33.64
N LYS A 504 -20.64 7.66 33.09
CA LYS A 504 -20.52 9.12 33.29
C LYS A 504 -21.03 9.99 32.14
N SER A 505 -21.29 9.44 30.96
CA SER A 505 -21.87 10.21 29.83
C SER A 505 -23.24 10.82 30.19
N ALA A 506 -24.08 10.07 30.92
CA ALA A 506 -25.38 10.54 31.43
C ALA A 506 -25.28 11.35 32.74
N ASP A 507 -24.08 11.64 33.26
CA ASP A 507 -23.92 12.40 34.51
C ASP A 507 -24.36 13.86 34.29
N PRO A 508 -25.35 14.37 35.06
CA PRO A 508 -25.82 15.76 34.92
C PRO A 508 -24.71 16.80 35.03
N LYS A 509 -23.61 16.50 35.74
CA LYS A 509 -22.45 17.39 35.85
C LYS A 509 -21.65 17.44 34.55
N VAL A 510 -21.52 16.33 33.84
CA VAL A 510 -20.85 16.26 32.53
C VAL A 510 -21.68 17.01 31.49
N LYS A 511 -23.00 16.78 31.45
CA LYS A 511 -23.92 17.53 30.58
C LYS A 511 -23.85 19.04 30.82
N LYS A 512 -23.90 19.48 32.08
CA LYS A 512 -23.77 20.90 32.45
C LYS A 512 -22.41 21.49 32.04
N THR A 513 -21.35 20.68 32.11
CA THR A 513 -20.01 21.09 31.67
C THR A 513 -20.02 21.33 30.16
N TRP A 514 -20.60 20.43 29.38
CA TRP A 514 -20.74 20.60 27.94
C TRP A 514 -21.62 21.79 27.54
N GLU A 515 -22.76 21.99 28.20
CA GLU A 515 -23.61 23.18 27.99
C GLU A 515 -22.83 24.48 28.27
N SER A 516 -22.02 24.48 29.32
CA SER A 516 -21.16 25.63 29.67
C SER A 516 -20.08 25.86 28.61
N LEU A 517 -19.47 24.78 28.09
CA LEU A 517 -18.51 24.84 26.99
C LEU A 517 -19.18 25.32 25.69
N LEU A 518 -20.40 24.88 25.38
CA LEU A 518 -21.15 25.32 24.21
C LEU A 518 -21.51 26.80 24.30
N ALA A 519 -21.96 27.27 25.47
CA ALA A 519 -22.24 28.68 25.70
C ALA A 519 -20.97 29.54 25.56
N ALA A 520 -19.84 29.05 26.08
CA ALA A 520 -18.59 29.80 26.05
C ALA A 520 -17.89 29.77 24.69
N TYR A 521 -17.89 28.63 23.99
CA TYR A 521 -17.02 28.34 22.85
C TYR A 521 -17.77 27.80 21.61
N GLY A 522 -19.09 27.63 21.66
CA GLY A 522 -19.88 27.06 20.56
C GLY A 522 -19.85 27.85 19.26
N GLN A 523 -19.53 29.15 19.33
CA GLN A 523 -19.33 30.04 18.18
C GLN A 523 -17.85 30.18 17.78
N THR A 524 -16.97 29.31 18.28
CA THR A 524 -15.55 29.27 17.93
C THR A 524 -15.23 28.01 17.12
N ASP A 525 -13.97 27.85 16.73
CA ASP A 525 -13.51 26.62 16.05
C ASP A 525 -13.75 25.35 16.87
N LEU A 526 -13.90 25.44 18.20
CA LEU A 526 -14.28 24.28 19.05
C LEU A 526 -15.75 23.85 18.90
N GLY A 527 -16.62 24.70 18.34
CA GLY A 527 -18.07 24.49 18.31
C GLY A 527 -18.52 23.15 17.71
N PRO A 528 -17.94 22.66 16.61
CA PRO A 528 -18.22 21.33 16.08
C PRO A 528 -17.90 20.22 17.08
N ARG A 529 -16.68 20.21 17.65
CA ARG A 529 -16.24 19.22 18.65
C ARG A 529 -17.06 19.25 19.94
N ILE A 530 -17.52 20.44 20.35
CA ILE A 530 -18.39 20.60 21.53
C ILE A 530 -19.79 20.06 21.29
N ARG A 531 -20.39 20.36 20.13
CA ARG A 531 -21.71 19.83 19.77
C ARG A 531 -21.67 18.32 19.63
N GLU A 532 -20.64 17.80 19.01
CA GLU A 532 -20.37 16.36 18.93
C GLU A 532 -20.23 15.74 20.34
N GLY A 533 -19.50 16.40 21.25
CA GLY A 533 -19.39 15.96 22.64
C GLY A 533 -20.68 16.01 23.45
N MET A 534 -21.67 16.83 23.05
CA MET A 534 -23.00 16.91 23.67
C MET A 534 -24.00 15.86 23.16
N GLU A 535 -23.79 15.37 21.93
CA GLU A 535 -24.63 14.34 21.32
C GLU A 535 -24.32 12.93 21.86
N ARG A 536 -23.10 12.73 22.42
CA ARG A 536 -22.63 11.53 23.12
C ARG A 536 -23.04 11.50 24.59
#